data_AF-A0A9N7KWA9-F1
#
_entry.id   AF-A0A9N7KWA9-F1
#
_cell.length_a   1.000
_cell.length_b   1.000
_cell.length_c   1.000
_cell.angle_alpha   90.00
_cell.angle_beta   90.00
_cell.angle_gamma   90.00
#
_symmetry.space_group_name_H-M   'P 1'
#
loop_
_entity.id
_entity.type
_entity.pdbx_description
1 polymer ?
#
loop_
_entity_poly.entity_id
_entity_poly.type
_entity_poly.pdbx_seq_one_letter_code
_entity_poly.pdbx_strand_id
1 'polypeptide(L)' 'MATNQEALDALIDALYNGSHAVVRAGAAEGLGIMGGETARAVLIKAIQDGSHAEVRAAAAKALGLATHR' A
#
# COMPACT_ATOMS: atom_id res chain seq x y z
N MET A 1 17.90 -14.13 -1.45
CA MET A 1 17.79 -12.69 -1.10
C MET A 1 16.50 -12.21 -1.72
N ALA A 2 15.55 -11.72 -0.93
CA ALA A 2 14.28 -11.25 -1.48
C ALA A 2 14.55 -10.00 -2.35
N THR A 3 14.06 -10.03 -3.58
CA THR A 3 14.11 -8.95 -4.55
C THR A 3 13.07 -7.87 -4.24
N ASN A 4 13.26 -6.66 -4.77
CA ASN A 4 12.26 -5.58 -4.63
C ASN A 4 10.88 -5.99 -5.15
N GLN A 5 10.82 -6.90 -6.14
CA GLN A 5 9.57 -7.43 -6.66
C GLN A 5 8.85 -8.32 -5.64
N GLU A 6 9.58 -9.24 -4.99
CA GLU A 6 9.00 -10.10 -3.94
C GLU A 6 8.50 -9.28 -2.75
N ALA A 7 9.23 -8.22 -2.38
CA ALA A 7 8.79 -7.28 -1.35
C ALA A 7 7.51 -6.52 -1.76
N LEU A 8 7.42 -6.09 -3.02
CA LEU A 8 6.24 -5.43 -3.56
C LEU A 8 5.03 -6.37 -3.51
N ASP A 9 5.17 -7.59 -4.01
CA ASP A 9 4.09 -8.57 -4.09
C ASP A 9 3.57 -8.94 -2.68
N ALA A 10 4.47 -9.12 -1.71
CA ALA A 10 4.11 -9.39 -0.32
C ALA A 10 3.33 -8.23 0.33
N LEU A 11 3.70 -6.98 0.02
CA LEU A 11 2.97 -5.81 0.53
C LEU A 11 1.60 -5.66 -0.14
N ILE A 12 1.49 -5.97 -1.44
CA ILE A 12 0.20 -6.00 -2.15
C ILE A 12 -0.72 -7.04 -1.49
N ASP A 13 -0.21 -8.23 -1.24
CA ASP A 13 -0.99 -9.29 -0.57
C ASP A 13 -1.44 -8.85 0.83
N ALA A 14 -0.54 -8.29 1.63
CA ALA A 14 -0.86 -7.78 2.96
C ALA A 14 -1.89 -6.63 2.95
N LEU A 15 -1.91 -5.81 1.89
CA LEU A 15 -2.88 -4.72 1.74
C LEU A 15 -4.31 -5.24 1.53
N TYR A 16 -4.49 -6.31 0.75
CA TYR A 16 -5.82 -6.83 0.40
C TYR A 16 -6.28 -7.97 1.32
N ASN A 17 -5.37 -8.86 1.71
CA ASN A 17 -5.67 -10.08 2.45
C ASN A 17 -5.25 -10.01 3.93
N GLY A 18 -4.67 -8.89 4.38
CA GLY A 18 -4.25 -8.71 5.77
C GLY A 18 -5.42 -8.82 6.75
N SER A 19 -5.29 -9.70 7.75
CA SER A 19 -6.34 -10.02 8.72
C SER A 19 -6.78 -8.83 9.58
N HIS A 20 -5.89 -7.86 9.82
CA HIS A 20 -6.16 -6.70 10.66
C HIS A 20 -5.99 -5.39 9.90
N ALA A 21 -6.80 -4.38 10.24
CA ALA A 21 -6.72 -3.06 9.64
C ALA A 21 -5.31 -2.43 9.78
N VAL A 22 -4.64 -2.66 10.92
CA VAL A 22 -3.26 -2.20 11.14
C VAL A 22 -2.25 -2.82 10.18
N VAL A 23 -2.43 -4.10 9.81
CA VAL A 23 -1.55 -4.80 8.86
C VAL A 23 -1.74 -4.21 7.47
N ARG A 24 -2.99 -4.00 7.05
CA ARG A 24 -3.30 -3.38 5.75
C ARG A 24 -2.81 -1.93 5.68
N ALA A 25 -2.93 -1.17 6.76
CA ALA A 25 -2.41 0.20 6.83
C ALA A 25 -0.88 0.24 6.75
N GLY A 26 -0.18 -0.65 7.47
CA GLY A 26 1.28 -0.80 7.38
C GLY A 26 1.74 -1.22 5.98
N ALA A 27 0.99 -2.10 5.32
CA ALA A 27 1.26 -2.50 3.94
C ALA A 27 1.13 -1.31 2.96
N ALA A 28 0.08 -0.49 3.11
CA ALA A 28 -0.09 0.73 2.33
C ALA A 28 1.08 1.72 2.53
N GLU A 29 1.52 1.93 3.77
CA GLU A 29 2.68 2.78 4.05
C GLU A 29 3.97 2.22 3.43
N GLY A 30 4.19 0.91 3.53
CA GLY A 30 5.33 0.22 2.90
C GLY A 30 5.36 0.42 1.38
N LEU A 31 4.21 0.27 0.71
CA LEU A 31 4.07 0.53 -0.73
C LEU A 31 4.37 2.00 -1.07
N GLY A 32 3.92 2.94 -0.23
CA GLY A 32 4.21 4.37 -0.43
C GLY A 32 5.71 4.68 -0.32
N ILE A 33 6.39 4.07 0.65
CA ILE A 33 7.85 4.23 0.85
C ILE A 33 8.63 3.62 -0.31
N MET A 34 8.20 2.44 -0.78
CA MET A 34 8.85 1.74 -1.90
C MET A 34 8.71 2.54 -3.21
N GLY A 35 7.57 3.18 -3.39
CA GLY A 35 7.31 4.01 -4.57
C GLY A 35 7.28 3.21 -5.87
N GLY A 36 7.43 3.92 -6.99
CA GLY A 36 7.31 3.33 -8.33
C GLY A 36 5.88 3.28 -8.85
N GLU A 37 5.74 3.04 -10.17
CA GLU A 37 4.45 3.06 -10.85
C GLU A 37 3.48 2.00 -10.31
N THR A 38 3.96 0.78 -10.08
CA THR A 38 3.12 -0.32 -9.60
C THR A 38 2.58 -0.04 -8.20
N ALA A 39 3.42 0.40 -7.27
CA ALA A 39 2.97 0.73 -5.91
C ALA A 39 1.96 1.88 -5.92
N ARG A 40 2.20 2.92 -6.74
CA ARG A 40 1.23 4.01 -6.93
C ARG A 40 -0.11 3.53 -7.47
N ALA A 41 -0.10 2.68 -8.50
CA ALA A 41 -1.32 2.12 -9.08
C ALA A 41 -2.12 1.30 -8.06
N VAL A 42 -1.43 0.48 -7.26
CA VAL A 42 -2.05 -0.31 -6.19
C VAL A 42 -2.68 0.59 -5.11
N LEU A 43 -1.96 1.64 -4.67
CA LEU A 43 -2.47 2.57 -3.66
C LEU A 43 -3.69 3.35 -4.17
N ILE A 44 -3.68 3.79 -5.42
CA ILE A 44 -4.85 4.46 -6.04
C ILE A 44 -6.06 3.51 -6.04
N LYS A 45 -5.85 2.25 -6.44
CA LYS A 45 -6.90 1.24 -6.43
C LYS A 45 -7.43 0.98 -5.02
N ALA A 46 -6.56 0.91 -4.03
CA ALA A 46 -6.96 0.74 -2.63
C ALA A 46 -7.76 1.92 -2.07
N ILE A 47 -7.56 3.14 -2.59
CA ILE A 47 -8.40 4.31 -2.26
C ILE A 47 -9.79 4.18 -2.89
N GLN A 48 -9.88 3.71 -4.13
CA GLN A 48 -11.14 3.63 -4.88
C GLN A 48 -12.00 2.44 -4.42
N ASP A 49 -11.40 1.26 -4.34
CA ASP A 49 -12.09 -0.01 -4.12
C ASP A 49 -12.01 -0.51 -2.66
N GLY A 50 -11.28 0.20 -1.79
CA GLY A 50 -11.04 -0.23 -0.42
C GLY A 50 -12.32 -0.23 0.42
N SER A 51 -12.76 -1.42 0.84
CA SER A 51 -13.96 -1.63 1.67
C SER A 51 -13.89 -0.93 3.03
N HIS A 52 -12.69 -0.72 3.58
CA HIS A 52 -12.49 -0.15 4.91
C HIS A 52 -11.93 1.27 4.85
N ALA A 53 -12.56 2.18 5.61
CA ALA A 53 -12.15 3.59 5.66
C ALA A 53 -10.68 3.78 6.09
N GLU A 54 -10.20 2.95 7.02
CA GLU A 54 -8.81 2.97 7.50
C GLU A 54 -7.81 2.66 6.37
N VAL A 55 -8.13 1.69 5.51
CA VAL A 55 -7.26 1.30 4.38
C VAL A 55 -7.19 2.43 3.35
N ARG A 56 -8.34 3.05 3.03
CA ARG A 56 -8.37 4.20 2.13
C ARG A 56 -7.57 5.39 2.68
N ALA A 57 -7.71 5.68 3.97
CA ALA A 57 -6.96 6.76 4.63
C ALA A 57 -5.45 6.50 4.62
N ALA A 58 -5.03 5.27 4.94
CA ALA A 58 -3.63 4.86 4.90
C ALA A 58 -3.05 4.96 3.48
N ALA A 59 -3.79 4.49 2.47
CA ALA A 59 -3.36 4.55 1.08
C ALA A 59 -3.25 6.00 0.56
N ALA A 60 -4.20 6.88 0.90
CA ALA A 60 -4.14 8.30 0.56
C ALA A 60 -2.95 9.01 1.23
N LYS A 61 -2.72 8.73 2.52
CA LYS A 61 -1.57 9.24 3.26
C LYS A 61 -0.26 8.76 2.65
N ALA A 62 -0.16 7.48 2.31
CA ALA A 62 1.01 6.88 1.69
C ALA A 62 1.33 7.51 0.32
N LEU A 63 0.31 7.77 -0.51
CA LEU A 63 0.49 8.48 -1.79
C LEU A 63 0.94 9.93 -1.62
N GLY A 64 0.41 10.64 -0.61
CA GLY A 64 0.86 11.99 -0.26
C GLY A 64 2.32 12.02 0.18
N LEU A 65 2.72 11.07 1.04
CA LEU A 65 4.11 10.91 1.48
C LEU A 65 5.06 10.55 0.31
N ALA A 66 4.63 9.66 -0.58
CA ALA A 66 5.39 9.25 -1.76
C ALA A 66 5.60 10.39 -2.78
N THR A 67 4.83 11.48 -2.68
CA THR A 67 4.92 12.64 -3.59
C THR A 67 5.94 13.68 -3.11
N HIS A 68 6.49 13.53 -1.89
CA HIS A 68 7.51 14.42 -1.32
C HIS A 68 8.94 13.85 -1.39
N ARG A 69 9.30 13.12 -2.45
CA ARG A 69 10.67 12.64 -2.67
C ARG A 69 11.14 12.91 -4.09
#